data_AF-A0A7Y5U3M0-F1
#
_entry.id   AF-A0A7Y5U3M0-F1
#
_cell.length_a   1.000
_cell.length_b   1.000
_cell.length_c   1.000
_cell.angle_alpha   90.00
_cell.angle_beta   90.00
_cell.angle_gamma   90.00
#
_symmetry.space_group_name_H-M   'P 1'
#
loop_
_entity.id
_entity.type
_entity.pdbx_description
1 polymer ?
#
loop_
_entity_poly.entity_id
_entity_poly.type
_entity_poly.pdbx_seq_one_letter_code
_entity_poly.pdbx_strand_id
1 'polypeptide(L)'
;MDRGSVSSKGHLLQLVISDPFFAWLHQISEMVVRIDEATASDATSTEADARAIFDQLDRRLLPSEHGDIFARRYYEALQRQPAVVLAHGAVKKVLKQS
;
A
#
# COMPACT_ATOMS: atom_id res chain seq x y z
N MET A 1 -10.31 13.54 -22.34
CA MET A 1 -9.04 13.93 -21.70
C MET A 1 -7.95 13.10 -22.32
N ASP A 2 -7.16 13.73 -23.19
CA ASP A 2 -6.03 13.09 -23.86
C ASP A 2 -4.90 12.94 -22.82
N ARG A 3 -4.64 11.71 -22.37
CA ARG A 3 -3.54 11.44 -21.44
C ARG A 3 -2.30 11.29 -22.31
N GLY A 4 -1.41 12.29 -22.27
CA GLY A 4 -0.20 12.30 -23.07
C GLY A 4 0.53 10.95 -23.02
N SER A 5 0.98 10.46 -24.18
CA SER A 5 1.62 9.16 -24.29
C SER A 5 2.87 9.08 -23.41
N VAL A 6 3.00 7.99 -22.66
CA VAL A 6 4.19 7.73 -21.85
C VAL A 6 5.30 7.23 -22.79
N SER A 7 6.25 8.12 -23.07
CA SER A 7 7.29 7.92 -24.09
C SER A 7 8.29 6.78 -23.81
N SER A 8 8.44 6.34 -22.56
CA SER A 8 9.33 5.22 -22.21
C SER A 8 9.05 4.63 -20.82
N LYS A 9 9.61 3.45 -20.52
CA LYS A 9 9.58 2.86 -19.16
C LYS A 9 10.26 3.77 -18.13
N GLY A 10 11.34 4.46 -18.50
CA GLY A 10 12.03 5.41 -17.62
C GLY A 10 11.15 6.62 -17.30
N HIS A 11 10.40 7.11 -18.29
CA HIS A 11 9.42 8.17 -18.08
C HIS A 11 8.27 7.70 -17.17
N LEU A 12 7.76 6.47 -17.36
CA LEU A 12 6.77 5.89 -16.45
C LEU A 12 7.29 5.83 -15.01
N LEU A 13 8.52 5.35 -14.82
CA LEU A 13 9.15 5.26 -13.51
C LEU A 13 9.28 6.66 -12.88
N GLN A 14 9.69 7.67 -13.65
CA GLN A 14 9.78 9.04 -13.16
C GLN A 14 8.42 9.58 -12.72
N LEU A 15 7.35 9.27 -13.46
CA LEU A 15 5.99 9.66 -13.06
C LEU A 15 5.58 8.98 -11.75
N VAL A 16 5.82 7.67 -11.63
CA VAL A 16 5.51 6.93 -10.40
C VAL A 16 6.28 7.51 -9.20
N ILE A 17 7.54 7.93 -9.39
CA ILE A 17 8.38 8.47 -8.32
C ILE A 17 8.05 9.93 -7.99
N SER A 18 7.75 10.77 -8.98
CA SER A 18 7.74 12.23 -8.78
C SER A 18 6.38 12.88 -8.94
N ASP A 19 5.43 12.25 -9.61
CA ASP A 19 4.12 12.85 -9.85
C ASP A 19 3.20 12.66 -8.62
N PRO A 20 2.62 13.73 -8.06
CA PRO A 20 1.69 13.64 -6.93
C PRO A 20 0.49 12.73 -7.17
N PHE A 21 0.10 12.52 -8.42
CA PHE A 21 -0.96 11.57 -8.78
C PHE A 21 -0.64 10.14 -8.32
N PHE A 22 0.63 9.75 -8.34
CA PHE A 22 1.10 8.41 -7.95
C PHE A 22 1.63 8.33 -6.51
N ALA A 23 1.68 9.44 -5.77
CA ALA A 23 2.22 9.48 -4.41
C ALA A 23 1.57 8.46 -3.45
N TRP A 24 0.30 8.11 -3.67
CA TRP A 24 -0.38 7.09 -2.85
C TRP A 24 0.20 5.67 -3.01
N LEU A 25 0.87 5.37 -4.14
CA LEU A 25 1.53 4.08 -4.35
C LEU A 25 2.79 3.93 -3.48
N HIS A 26 3.45 5.04 -3.12
CA HIS A 26 4.64 4.99 -2.27
C HIS A 26 4.32 4.39 -0.91
N GLN A 27 3.14 4.70 -0.36
CA GLN A 27 2.71 4.13 0.91
C GLN A 27 2.55 2.61 0.86
N ILE A 28 2.16 2.04 -0.29
CA ILE A 28 2.11 0.59 -0.48
C ILE A 28 3.52 0.02 -0.58
N SER A 29 4.40 0.66 -1.36
CA SER A 29 5.80 0.22 -1.50
C SER A 29 6.54 0.24 -0.15
N GLU A 30 6.35 1.28 0.66
CA GLU A 30 6.92 1.37 2.02
C GLU A 30 6.47 0.22 2.91
N MET A 31 5.20 -0.19 2.82
CA MET A 31 4.68 -1.33 3.59
C MET A 31 5.36 -2.63 3.18
N VAL A 32 5.50 -2.87 1.87
CA VAL A 32 6.16 -4.08 1.35
C VAL A 32 7.61 -4.10 1.80
N VAL A 33 8.34 -3.00 1.63
CA VAL A 33 9.75 -2.90 2.08
C VAL A 33 9.87 -3.16 3.57
N ARG A 34 8.99 -2.60 4.41
CA ARG A 34 9.02 -2.83 5.86
C ARG A 34 8.76 -4.29 6.24
N ILE A 35 7.87 -4.98 5.53
CA ILE A 35 7.63 -6.42 5.71
C ILE A 35 8.88 -7.19 5.27
N ASP A 36 9.42 -6.89 4.09
CA ASP A 36 10.59 -7.56 3.54
C ASP A 36 11.79 -7.43 4.48
N GLU A 37 12.08 -6.22 4.97
CA GLU A 37 13.14 -5.95 5.96
C GLU A 37 12.96 -6.77 7.25
N ALA A 38 11.74 -6.85 7.78
CA ALA A 38 11.45 -7.64 8.97
C ALA A 38 11.60 -9.16 8.73
N THR A 39 11.37 -9.62 7.50
CA THR A 39 11.53 -11.05 7.15
C THR A 39 12.94 -11.42 6.70
N ALA A 40 13.72 -10.46 6.21
CA ALA A 40 15.07 -10.65 5.69
C ALA A 40 16.16 -10.47 6.77
N SER A 41 15.82 -9.92 7.93
CA SER A 41 16.77 -9.69 9.02
C SER A 41 17.36 -10.99 9.57
N ASP A 42 18.69 -11.14 9.51
CA ASP A 42 19.45 -12.19 10.23
C ASP A 42 19.40 -12.00 11.76
N ALA A 43 19.01 -10.80 12.24
CA ALA A 43 18.67 -10.58 13.64
C ALA A 43 17.23 -11.02 13.89
N THR A 44 16.99 -11.78 14.96
CA THR A 44 15.65 -12.23 15.37
C THR A 44 14.73 -11.01 15.56
N SER A 45 13.90 -10.71 14.56
CA SER A 45 12.81 -9.75 14.73
C SER A 45 11.94 -10.21 15.89
N THR A 46 11.65 -9.29 16.81
CA THR A 46 10.87 -9.64 18.00
C THR A 46 9.38 -9.72 17.64
N GLU A 47 8.61 -10.45 18.44
CA GLU A 47 7.14 -10.45 18.31
C GLU A 47 6.56 -9.04 18.43
N ALA A 48 7.20 -8.16 19.21
CA ALA A 48 6.80 -6.77 19.34
C ALA A 48 6.99 -5.97 18.03
N ASP A 49 8.08 -6.23 17.29
CA ASP A 49 8.33 -5.60 15.99
C ASP A 49 7.28 -6.05 14.96
N ALA A 50 6.97 -7.34 14.93
CA ALA A 50 5.92 -7.89 14.07
C ALA A 50 4.55 -7.27 14.42
N ARG A 51 4.20 -7.17 15.70
CA ARG A 51 2.94 -6.56 16.16
C ARG A 51 2.85 -5.10 15.75
N ALA A 52 3.93 -4.34 15.86
CA ALA A 52 3.98 -2.94 15.44
C ALA A 52 3.74 -2.77 13.94
N ILE A 53 4.28 -3.66 13.11
CA ILE A 53 4.01 -3.69 11.66
C ILE A 53 2.53 -3.96 11.39
N PHE A 54 1.95 -4.96 12.05
CA PHE A 54 0.53 -5.28 11.89
C PHE A 54 -0.39 -4.13 12.32
N ASP A 55 -0.11 -3.47 13.44
CA ASP A 55 -0.89 -2.29 13.89
C ASP A 55 -0.79 -1.12 12.90
N GLN A 56 0.38 -0.90 12.32
CA GLN A 56 0.56 0.13 11.32
C GLN A 56 -0.21 -0.20 10.03
N LEU A 57 -0.17 -1.44 9.57
CA LEU A 57 -0.91 -1.92 8.41
C LEU A 57 -2.43 -1.76 8.63
N ASP A 58 -2.93 -2.14 9.80
CA ASP A 58 -4.37 -2.05 10.09
C ASP A 58 -4.86 -0.59 10.08
N ARG A 59 -4.09 0.32 10.69
CA ARG A 59 -4.40 1.75 10.72
C ARG A 59 -4.31 2.42 9.36
N ARG A 60 -3.35 2.04 8.52
CA ARG A 60 -3.17 2.64 7.19
C ARG A 60 -4.18 2.10 6.18
N LEU A 61 -4.57 0.82 6.25
CA LEU A 61 -5.56 0.21 5.35
C LEU A 61 -7.02 0.50 5.77
N LEU A 62 -7.29 1.76 6.13
CA LEU A 62 -8.62 2.26 6.45
C LEU A 62 -9.16 3.08 5.27
N PRO A 63 -10.14 2.55 4.53
CA PRO A 63 -10.73 3.30 3.44
C PRO A 63 -11.60 4.44 3.97
N SER A 64 -11.53 5.61 3.34
CA SER A 64 -12.37 6.75 3.68
C SER A 64 -12.59 7.66 2.47
N GLU A 65 -13.85 7.99 2.19
CA GLU A 65 -14.24 8.95 1.14
C GLU A 65 -13.72 10.36 1.39
N HIS A 66 -13.53 10.73 2.65
CA HIS A 66 -13.15 12.08 3.09
C HIS A 66 -11.79 12.11 3.77
N GLY A 67 -11.03 11.01 3.68
CA GLY A 67 -9.70 10.90 4.27
C GLY A 67 -8.61 11.57 3.44
N ASP A 68 -7.37 11.25 3.78
CA ASP A 68 -6.22 11.68 3.00
C ASP A 68 -6.21 11.09 1.58
N ILE A 69 -5.18 11.41 0.80
CA ILE A 69 -5.08 10.94 -0.59
C ILE A 69 -5.06 9.40 -0.65
N PHE A 70 -4.38 8.73 0.28
CA PHE A 70 -4.32 7.29 0.31
C PHE A 70 -5.69 6.68 0.62
N ALA A 71 -6.33 7.11 1.71
CA ALA A 71 -7.60 6.57 2.16
C ALA A 71 -8.69 6.71 1.09
N ARG A 72 -8.70 7.82 0.35
CA ARG A 72 -9.63 8.05 -0.77
C ARG A 72 -9.32 7.17 -1.98
N ARG A 73 -8.05 7.08 -2.41
CA ARG A 73 -7.65 6.20 -3.52
C ARG A 73 -7.91 4.74 -3.21
N TYR A 74 -7.65 4.33 -1.96
CA TYR A 74 -7.93 2.99 -1.49
C TYR A 74 -9.43 2.69 -1.44
N TYR A 75 -10.24 3.64 -0.96
CA TYR A 75 -11.70 3.57 -1.01
C TYR A 75 -12.20 3.42 -2.46
N GLU A 76 -11.76 4.27 -3.38
CA GLU A 76 -12.11 4.20 -4.80
C GLU A 76 -11.72 2.85 -5.43
N ALA A 77 -10.54 2.32 -5.08
CA ALA A 77 -10.06 1.03 -5.59
C ALA A 77 -10.95 -0.13 -5.13
N LEU A 78 -11.36 -0.14 -3.86
CA LEU A 78 -12.30 -1.13 -3.32
C LEU A 78 -13.65 -1.10 -4.05
N GLN A 79 -14.16 0.07 -4.41
CA GLN A 79 -15.44 0.19 -5.12
C GLN A 79 -15.36 -0.23 -6.60
N ARG A 80 -14.19 -0.06 -7.24
CA ARG A 80 -14.05 -0.21 -8.69
C ARG A 80 -13.48 -1.56 -9.14
N GLN A 81 -12.76 -2.27 -8.27
CA GLN A 81 -12.02 -3.47 -8.64
C GLN A 81 -12.27 -4.62 -7.64
N PRO A 82 -13.04 -5.66 -8.03
CA PRO A 82 -13.33 -6.80 -7.15
C PRO A 82 -12.07 -7.49 -6.59
N ALA A 83 -10.98 -7.53 -7.37
CA ALA A 83 -9.70 -8.10 -6.93
C ALA A 83 -9.12 -7.38 -5.70
N VAL A 84 -9.34 -6.06 -5.58
CA VAL A 84 -8.86 -5.26 -4.44
C VAL A 84 -9.65 -5.60 -3.18
N VAL A 85 -10.95 -5.86 -3.30
CA VAL A 85 -11.79 -6.31 -2.17
C VAL A 85 -11.33 -7.68 -1.64
N LEU A 86 -11.04 -8.62 -2.55
CA LEU A 86 -10.52 -9.93 -2.17
C LEU A 86 -9.16 -9.82 -1.49
N ALA A 87 -8.25 -9.00 -2.03
CA ALA A 87 -6.94 -8.74 -1.44
C ALA A 87 -7.06 -8.10 -0.05
N HIS A 88 -7.94 -7.10 0.11
CA HIS A 88 -8.21 -6.49 1.42
C HIS A 88 -8.71 -7.52 2.43
N GLY A 89 -9.66 -8.39 2.04
CA GLY A 89 -10.17 -9.46 2.89
C GLY A 89 -9.07 -10.43 3.34
N ALA A 90 -8.16 -10.80 2.44
CA ALA A 90 -7.01 -11.64 2.77
C ALA A 90 -6.09 -10.97 3.81
N VAL A 91 -5.77 -9.68 3.62
CA VAL A 91 -4.95 -8.93 4.60
C VAL A 91 -5.65 -8.81 5.94
N LYS A 92 -6.93 -8.45 5.99
CA LYS A 92 -7.70 -8.37 7.24
C LYS A 92 -7.81 -9.71 7.95
N LYS A 93 -7.82 -10.83 7.23
CA LYS A 93 -7.80 -12.17 7.83
C LYS A 93 -6.48 -12.43 8.56
N VAL A 94 -5.35 -12.11 7.93
CA VAL A 94 -4.01 -12.24 8.55
C VAL A 94 -3.92 -11.35 9.80
N LEU A 95 -4.32 -10.08 9.69
CA LEU A 95 -4.29 -9.13 10.81
C LEU A 95 -5.12 -9.55 12.02
N LYS A 96 -6.21 -10.30 11.82
CA LYS A 96 -7.03 -10.84 12.92
C LYS A 96 -6.39 -12.04 13.64
N GLN A 97 -5.43 -12.70 12.99
CA GLN A 97 -4.75 -13.89 13.49
C GLN A 97 -3.41 -13.57 14.15
N SER A 98 -2.95 -12.31 14.04
CA SER A 98 -1.67 -11.80 14.54
C SER A 98 -1.81 -11.03 15.84
#